data_AF-A0A7S0HPN1-F1
#
_entry.id   AF-A0A7S0HPN1-F1
#
_cell.length_a   1.000
_cell.length_b   1.000
_cell.length_c   1.000
_cell.angle_alpha   90.00
_cell.angle_beta   90.00
_cell.angle_gamma   90.00
#
_symmetry.space_group_name_H-M   'P 1'
#
loop_
_entity.id
_entity.type
_entity.pdbx_description
1 polymer ?
#
loop_
_entity_poly.entity_id
_entity_poly.type
_entity_poly.pdbx_seq_one_letter_code
_entity_poly.pdbx_strand_id
1 'polypeptide(L)'
;MTSMSFLLDLMGVLPFKEILCWFLRLCSIIFPRSTETLMSGSMIGLLKLMRLAKLFRLHHFRQMWRYIYHQFPRKSRWVHLAKILSLLLFTSHLLSCSWYWIGTQSSEGWVRRLYKKSKGDDQWFDKYITSLYFVYTTITTVGFGDVVANTTAERIFCVWATVLGSFLFGVLIGSVPKIMNRQTEACSRYTALERNVKEYLHEHEASLLLL
;
A
#
# COMPACT_ATOMS: atom_id res chain seq x y z
N MET A 1 25.41 -24.59 11.13
CA MET A 1 25.39 -23.16 10.70
C MET A 1 23.96 -22.71 10.40
N THR A 2 23.04 -22.88 11.36
CA THR A 2 21.57 -22.85 11.17
C THR A 2 20.87 -21.67 11.87
N SER A 3 21.62 -20.70 12.40
CA SER A 3 21.07 -19.59 13.19
C SER A 3 20.75 -18.33 12.35
N MET A 4 21.43 -18.09 11.23
CA MET A 4 21.27 -16.85 10.46
C MET A 4 20.10 -16.85 9.47
N SER A 5 19.60 -18.02 9.08
CA SER A 5 18.40 -18.17 8.22
C SER A 5 17.10 -17.83 8.96
N PHE A 6 17.07 -18.07 10.27
CA PHE A 6 15.92 -17.78 11.14
C PHE A 6 15.80 -16.28 11.45
N LEU A 7 16.94 -15.59 11.56
CA LEU A 7 17.02 -14.12 11.65
C LEU A 7 16.62 -13.43 10.33
N LEU A 8 16.90 -14.05 9.18
CA LEU A 8 16.43 -13.57 7.87
C LEU A 8 14.91 -13.75 7.65
N ASP A 9 14.30 -14.78 8.25
CA ASP A 9 12.84 -15.00 8.26
C ASP A 9 12.10 -14.04 9.22
N LEU A 10 12.79 -13.54 10.25
CA LEU A 10 12.27 -12.56 11.23
C LEU A 10 12.44 -11.10 10.76
N MET A 11 13.56 -10.80 10.09
CA MET A 11 13.92 -9.46 9.61
C MET A 11 13.41 -9.16 8.20
N GLY A 12 12.49 -10.00 7.69
CA GLY A 12 11.53 -9.67 6.65
C GLY A 12 10.35 -8.83 7.17
N VAL A 13 10.58 -7.92 8.12
CA VAL A 13 10.04 -6.55 8.18
C VAL A 13 8.70 -6.41 7.44
N LEU A 14 7.66 -6.96 8.05
CA LEU A 14 6.27 -6.76 7.69
C LEU A 14 5.77 -5.49 8.39
N PRO A 15 5.63 -4.33 7.70
CA PRO A 15 4.71 -3.29 8.16
C PRO A 15 3.27 -3.85 8.20
N PHE A 16 3.02 -4.97 7.54
CA PHE A 16 1.73 -5.65 7.48
C PHE A 16 1.22 -6.18 8.83
N LYS A 17 2.09 -6.77 9.67
CA LYS A 17 1.66 -7.34 10.95
C LYS A 17 1.29 -6.21 11.91
N GLU A 18 2.10 -5.16 11.94
CA GLU A 18 1.85 -3.96 12.74
C GLU A 18 0.63 -3.20 12.23
N ILE A 19 0.49 -2.95 10.92
CA ILE A 19 -0.68 -2.28 10.32
C ILE A 19 -1.95 -3.10 10.57
N LEU A 20 -1.90 -4.43 10.43
CA LEU A 20 -3.05 -5.30 10.69
C LEU A 20 -3.39 -5.39 12.18
N CYS A 21 -2.39 -5.51 13.06
CA CYS A 21 -2.62 -5.52 14.52
C CYS A 21 -3.12 -4.17 15.00
N TRP A 22 -2.58 -3.06 14.48
CA TRP A 22 -3.05 -1.72 14.79
C TRP A 22 -4.47 -1.51 14.25
N PHE A 23 -4.77 -1.94 13.02
CA PHE A 23 -6.13 -1.90 12.47
C PHE A 23 -7.13 -2.75 13.27
N LEU A 24 -6.77 -3.96 13.68
CA LEU A 24 -7.64 -4.84 14.50
C LEU A 24 -7.83 -4.29 15.91
N ARG A 25 -6.77 -3.76 16.52
CA ARG A 25 -6.82 -3.11 17.84
C ARG A 25 -7.67 -1.85 17.77
N LEU A 26 -7.54 -1.08 16.69
CA LEU A 26 -8.37 0.07 16.42
C LEU A 26 -9.85 -0.33 16.23
N CYS A 27 -10.16 -1.37 15.46
CA CYS A 27 -11.51 -1.91 15.36
C CYS A 27 -12.07 -2.33 16.73
N SER A 28 -11.25 -2.93 17.60
CA SER A 28 -11.67 -3.29 18.96
C SER A 28 -11.87 -2.10 19.90
N ILE A 29 -11.17 -0.98 19.65
CA ILE A 29 -11.31 0.27 20.40
C ILE A 29 -12.52 1.08 19.91
N ILE A 30 -12.80 1.08 18.61
CA ILE A 30 -13.94 1.78 18.00
C ILE A 30 -15.26 1.06 18.28
N PHE A 31 -15.25 -0.27 18.41
CA PHE A 31 -16.41 -1.08 18.79
C PHE A 31 -16.22 -1.75 20.16
N PRO A 32 -16.20 -0.97 21.26
CA PRO A 32 -16.19 -1.55 22.59
C PRO A 32 -17.64 -1.95 22.96
N ARG A 33 -17.88 -3.25 23.09
CA ARG A 33 -18.92 -3.82 23.96
C ARG A 33 -20.39 -3.53 23.61
N SER A 34 -20.93 -4.36 22.72
CA SER A 34 -22.33 -4.82 22.78
C SER A 34 -22.38 -6.35 22.70
N THR A 35 -21.68 -7.02 23.61
CA THR A 35 -21.97 -8.40 24.02
C THR A 35 -23.22 -8.32 24.92
N GLU A 36 -24.38 -8.88 24.60
CA GLU A 36 -24.71 -10.27 24.95
C GLU A 36 -25.87 -10.91 24.16
N THR A 37 -26.40 -10.30 23.10
CA THR A 37 -27.47 -10.94 22.29
C THR A 37 -27.13 -10.92 20.82
N LEU A 38 -26.36 -11.92 20.38
CA LEU A 38 -26.29 -12.50 19.02
C LEU A 38 -25.00 -13.32 18.90
N MET A 39 -24.78 -14.26 19.82
CA MET A 39 -24.05 -15.47 19.48
C MET A 39 -24.92 -16.30 18.53
N SER A 40 -25.00 -15.90 17.26
CA SER A 40 -25.38 -16.78 16.17
C SER A 40 -25.10 -16.08 14.82
N GLY A 41 -24.22 -16.67 14.01
CA GLY A 41 -24.12 -16.36 12.58
C GLY A 41 -22.94 -15.48 12.12
N SER A 42 -22.84 -14.22 12.55
CA SER A 42 -22.04 -13.23 11.79
C SER A 42 -20.55 -13.09 12.14
N MET A 43 -20.11 -13.43 13.37
CA MET A 43 -18.67 -13.40 13.70
C MET A 43 -17.88 -14.57 13.08
N ILE A 44 -18.57 -15.66 12.74
CA ILE A 44 -17.99 -16.81 12.00
C ILE A 44 -17.77 -16.43 10.53
N GLY A 45 -18.55 -15.50 9.97
CA GLY A 45 -18.38 -14.97 8.60
C GLY A 45 -17.10 -14.17 8.43
N LEU A 46 -16.79 -13.27 9.37
CA LEU A 46 -15.55 -12.48 9.36
C LEU A 46 -14.31 -13.37 9.62
N LEU A 47 -14.43 -14.34 10.53
CA LEU A 47 -13.40 -15.37 10.76
C LEU A 47 -13.20 -16.30 9.54
N LYS A 48 -14.25 -16.59 8.76
CA LYS A 48 -14.18 -17.36 7.50
C LYS A 48 -13.55 -16.55 6.36
N LEU A 49 -13.81 -15.24 6.25
CA LEU A 49 -13.08 -14.33 5.35
C LEU A 49 -11.59 -14.24 5.69
N MET A 50 -11.23 -14.26 6.99
CA MET A 50 -9.83 -14.37 7.44
C MET A 50 -9.19 -15.75 7.14
N ARG A 51 -9.98 -16.83 7.05
CA ARG A 51 -9.48 -18.17 6.65
C ARG A 51 -9.23 -18.26 5.14
N LEU A 52 -10.04 -17.62 4.29
CA LEU A 52 -9.82 -17.54 2.84
C LEU A 52 -8.65 -16.60 2.47
N ALA A 53 -8.48 -15.48 3.19
CA ALA A 53 -7.32 -14.59 3.04
C ALA A 53 -5.98 -15.24 3.50
N LYS A 54 -6.04 -16.21 4.42
CA LYS A 54 -4.87 -17.02 4.86
C LYS A 54 -4.38 -18.00 3.79
N LEU A 55 -5.25 -18.58 2.97
CA LEU A 55 -4.88 -19.55 1.93
C LEU A 55 -4.39 -18.88 0.63
N PHE A 56 -4.92 -17.72 0.27
CA PHE A 56 -4.51 -17.02 -0.96
C PHE A 56 -3.18 -16.26 -0.82
N ARG A 57 -2.84 -15.71 0.36
CA ARG A 57 -1.63 -14.88 0.58
C ARG A 57 -0.37 -15.65 0.98
N LEU A 58 -0.49 -16.82 1.61
CA LEU A 58 0.69 -17.59 2.04
C LEU A 58 1.25 -18.49 0.93
N HIS A 59 0.40 -19.00 0.03
CA HIS A 59 0.81 -19.97 -0.99
C HIS A 59 1.39 -19.31 -2.25
N HIS A 60 0.76 -18.25 -2.78
CA HIS A 60 1.18 -17.63 -4.05
C HIS A 60 2.33 -16.62 -3.88
N PHE A 61 2.28 -15.79 -2.81
CA PHE A 61 3.33 -14.81 -2.53
C PHE A 61 4.65 -15.46 -2.12
N ARG A 62 4.62 -16.61 -1.43
CA ARG A 62 5.80 -17.39 -1.02
C ARG A 62 6.45 -18.19 -2.17
N GLN A 63 5.73 -18.41 -3.28
CA GLN A 63 6.23 -19.09 -4.49
C GLN A 63 6.83 -18.07 -5.47
N MET A 64 6.20 -16.90 -5.62
CA MET A 64 6.74 -15.79 -6.42
C MET A 64 7.93 -15.09 -5.75
N TRP A 65 7.94 -14.97 -4.41
CA TRP A 65 9.11 -14.46 -3.66
C TRP A 65 10.35 -15.32 -3.81
N ARG A 66 10.23 -16.65 -3.84
CA ARG A 66 11.40 -17.54 -4.01
C ARG A 66 11.97 -17.50 -5.43
N TYR A 67 11.11 -17.35 -6.44
CA TYR A 67 11.54 -17.23 -7.83
C TYR A 67 12.23 -15.88 -8.11
N ILE A 68 11.70 -14.78 -7.55
CA ILE A 68 12.29 -13.44 -7.67
C ILE A 68 13.56 -13.27 -6.80
N TYR A 69 13.61 -13.87 -5.60
CA TYR A 69 14.76 -13.75 -4.70
C TYR A 69 16.04 -14.43 -5.23
N HIS A 70 15.92 -15.50 -6.03
CA HIS A 70 17.08 -16.25 -6.51
C HIS A 70 17.56 -15.87 -7.92
N GLN A 71 16.73 -15.20 -8.73
CA GLN A 71 17.08 -14.71 -10.08
C GLN A 71 17.37 -13.20 -10.15
N PHE A 72 16.87 -12.38 -9.21
CA PHE A 72 17.08 -10.92 -9.25
C PHE A 72 18.01 -10.42 -8.14
N PRO A 73 19.24 -9.97 -8.46
CA PRO A 73 20.15 -9.42 -7.47
C PRO A 73 19.56 -8.17 -6.79
N ARG A 74 19.83 -8.01 -5.49
CA ARG A 74 19.40 -6.96 -4.54
C ARG A 74 19.47 -5.49 -5.03
N LYS A 75 20.05 -5.22 -6.19
CA LYS A 75 20.27 -3.87 -6.76
C LYS A 75 19.23 -3.44 -7.80
N SER A 76 18.33 -4.31 -8.25
CA SER A 76 17.41 -4.00 -9.35
C SER A 76 16.28 -3.04 -8.94
N ARG A 77 16.20 -1.88 -9.62
CA ARG A 77 15.21 -0.81 -9.42
C ARG A 77 13.77 -1.31 -9.47
N TRP A 78 13.50 -2.28 -10.35
CA TRP A 78 12.18 -2.90 -10.56
C TRP A 78 11.69 -3.66 -9.33
N VAL A 79 12.58 -4.23 -8.52
CA VAL A 79 12.20 -4.94 -7.29
C VAL A 79 11.70 -3.96 -6.21
N HIS A 80 12.28 -2.76 -6.13
CA HIS A 80 11.82 -1.73 -5.20
C HIS A 80 10.44 -1.20 -5.63
N LEU A 81 10.27 -0.88 -6.92
CA LEU A 81 8.99 -0.46 -7.49
C LEU A 81 7.89 -1.53 -7.29
N ALA A 82 8.20 -2.79 -7.59
CA ALA A 82 7.25 -3.90 -7.40
C ALA A 82 6.87 -4.11 -5.93
N LYS A 83 7.78 -3.89 -4.98
CA LYS A 83 7.49 -3.94 -3.54
C LYS A 83 6.54 -2.82 -3.10
N ILE A 84 6.76 -1.60 -3.59
CA ILE A 84 5.90 -0.45 -3.28
C ILE A 84 4.52 -0.62 -3.91
N LEU A 85 4.45 -1.05 -5.17
CA LEU A 85 3.19 -1.28 -5.87
C LEU A 85 2.38 -2.41 -5.22
N SER A 86 3.04 -3.52 -4.84
CA SER A 86 2.36 -4.61 -4.15
C SER A 86 1.85 -4.19 -2.76
N LEU A 87 2.56 -3.32 -2.03
CA LEU A 87 2.08 -2.75 -0.77
C LEU A 87 0.83 -1.87 -0.97
N LEU A 88 0.82 -1.04 -2.02
CA LEU A 88 -0.31 -0.18 -2.36
C LEU A 88 -1.57 -0.98 -2.72
N LEU A 89 -1.45 -1.96 -3.62
CA LEU A 89 -2.56 -2.84 -4.02
C LEU A 89 -3.12 -3.63 -2.83
N PHE A 90 -2.22 -4.05 -1.94
CA PHE A 90 -2.58 -4.82 -0.78
C PHE A 90 -3.36 -4.00 0.26
N THR A 91 -2.85 -2.83 0.59
CA THR A 91 -3.45 -1.91 1.57
C THR A 91 -4.78 -1.36 1.06
N SER A 92 -4.89 -1.04 -0.24
CA SER A 92 -6.15 -0.57 -0.84
C SER A 92 -7.26 -1.62 -0.77
N HIS A 93 -6.95 -2.89 -1.03
CA HIS A 93 -7.91 -3.98 -0.89
C HIS A 93 -8.37 -4.21 0.57
N LEU A 94 -7.46 -4.10 1.55
CA LEU A 94 -7.85 -4.21 2.97
C LEU A 94 -8.78 -3.07 3.39
N LEU A 95 -8.42 -1.83 3.05
CA LEU A 95 -9.22 -0.66 3.39
C LEU A 95 -10.57 -0.70 2.66
N SER A 96 -10.64 -1.17 1.41
CA SER A 96 -11.89 -1.21 0.66
C SER A 96 -12.87 -2.26 1.21
N CYS A 97 -12.36 -3.45 1.54
CA CYS A 97 -13.15 -4.47 2.24
C CYS A 97 -13.68 -3.96 3.59
N SER A 98 -12.84 -3.20 4.32
CA SER A 98 -13.22 -2.62 5.61
C SER A 98 -14.28 -1.53 5.46
N TRP A 99 -14.14 -0.68 4.45
CA TRP A 99 -15.12 0.37 4.12
C TRP A 99 -16.49 -0.21 3.76
N TYR A 100 -16.51 -1.28 2.95
CA TYR A 100 -17.74 -2.01 2.63
C TYR A 100 -18.37 -2.65 3.87
N TRP A 101 -17.56 -3.30 4.71
CA TRP A 101 -18.05 -3.91 5.94
C TRP A 101 -18.71 -2.89 6.87
N ILE A 102 -18.06 -1.74 7.10
CA ILE A 102 -18.60 -0.68 7.96
C ILE A 102 -19.89 -0.09 7.37
N GLY A 103 -19.91 0.13 6.06
CA GLY A 103 -21.08 0.66 5.35
C GLY A 103 -22.31 -0.25 5.34
N THR A 104 -22.15 -1.54 5.68
CA THR A 104 -23.26 -2.50 5.80
C THR A 104 -23.75 -2.68 7.24
N GLN A 105 -23.05 -2.15 8.26
CA GLN A 105 -23.47 -2.30 9.67
C GLN A 105 -24.65 -1.42 10.06
N SER A 106 -24.89 -0.31 9.33
CA SER A 106 -25.93 0.66 9.65
C SER A 106 -26.93 0.79 8.50
N SER A 107 -28.21 0.99 8.83
CA SER A 107 -29.26 1.30 7.86
C SER A 107 -28.98 2.60 7.10
N GLU A 108 -28.25 3.52 7.74
CA GLU A 108 -27.88 4.83 7.22
C GLU A 108 -26.50 4.85 6.56
N GLY A 109 -25.85 3.69 6.39
CA GLY A 109 -24.53 3.59 5.78
C GLY A 109 -24.50 3.95 4.30
N TRP A 110 -23.30 4.26 3.80
CA TRP A 110 -23.08 4.69 2.41
C TRP A 110 -23.63 3.68 1.39
N VAL A 111 -23.51 2.38 1.66
CA VAL A 111 -23.98 1.31 0.76
C VAL A 111 -25.50 1.38 0.60
N ARG A 112 -26.23 1.49 1.71
CA ARG A 112 -27.70 1.50 1.68
C ARG A 112 -28.24 2.80 1.08
N ARG A 113 -27.52 3.93 1.24
CA ARG A 113 -27.89 5.21 0.62
C ARG A 113 -27.67 5.24 -0.88
N LEU A 114 -26.49 4.84 -1.36
CA LEU A 114 -26.17 4.86 -2.79
C LEU A 114 -26.99 3.82 -3.57
N TYR A 115 -27.21 2.64 -2.99
CA TYR A 115 -27.93 1.55 -3.65
C TYR A 115 -29.39 1.41 -3.22
N LYS A 116 -29.99 2.48 -2.65
CA LYS A 116 -31.36 2.46 -2.08
C LYS A 116 -32.44 1.96 -3.03
N LYS A 117 -32.28 2.20 -4.34
CA LYS A 117 -33.23 1.79 -5.40
C LYS A 117 -32.86 0.48 -6.12
N SER A 118 -31.69 -0.09 -5.86
CA SER A 118 -31.25 -1.30 -6.55
C SER A 118 -31.98 -2.53 -5.99
N LYS A 119 -32.82 -3.16 -6.83
CA LYS A 119 -33.65 -4.32 -6.47
C LYS A 119 -32.98 -5.68 -6.71
N GLY A 120 -31.69 -5.73 -7.01
CA GLY A 120 -30.95 -6.97 -7.27
C GLY A 120 -29.72 -7.13 -6.38
N ASP A 121 -29.56 -8.30 -5.78
CA ASP A 121 -28.38 -8.68 -4.99
C ASP A 121 -27.08 -8.81 -5.82
N ASP A 122 -27.17 -8.74 -7.15
CA ASP A 122 -26.10 -9.18 -8.08
C ASP A 122 -25.00 -8.13 -8.37
N GLN A 123 -25.09 -6.92 -7.83
CA GLN A 123 -24.08 -5.86 -8.08
C GLN A 123 -22.92 -5.84 -7.06
N TRP A 124 -22.46 -7.02 -6.62
CA TRP A 124 -21.32 -7.12 -5.69
C TRP A 124 -20.04 -6.49 -6.26
N PHE A 125 -19.85 -6.61 -7.59
CA PHE A 125 -18.70 -6.03 -8.28
C PHE A 125 -18.73 -4.50 -8.22
N ASP A 126 -19.88 -3.90 -8.49
CA ASP A 126 -20.05 -2.44 -8.45
C ASP A 126 -19.79 -1.88 -7.04
N LYS A 127 -20.35 -2.51 -6.01
CA LYS A 127 -20.10 -2.17 -4.60
C LYS A 127 -18.61 -2.27 -4.24
N TYR A 128 -17.92 -3.29 -4.75
CA TYR A 128 -16.49 -3.47 -4.53
C TYR A 128 -15.65 -2.40 -5.23
N ILE A 129 -15.97 -2.08 -6.50
CA ILE A 129 -15.29 -1.02 -7.25
C ILE A 129 -15.51 0.34 -6.61
N THR A 130 -16.75 0.68 -6.21
CA THR A 130 -17.06 1.92 -5.47
C THR A 130 -16.27 2.00 -4.15
N SER A 131 -16.13 0.88 -3.44
CA SER A 131 -15.33 0.82 -2.21
C SER A 131 -13.83 1.02 -2.46
N LEU A 132 -13.29 0.41 -3.51
CA LEU A 132 -11.90 0.61 -3.92
C LEU A 132 -11.67 2.06 -4.36
N TYR A 133 -12.58 2.61 -5.13
CA TYR A 133 -12.52 3.99 -5.61
C TYR A 133 -12.49 4.99 -4.46
N PHE A 134 -13.36 4.84 -3.45
CA PHE A 134 -13.31 5.66 -2.24
C PHE A 134 -11.93 5.59 -1.54
N VAL A 135 -11.37 4.40 -1.43
CA VAL A 135 -10.06 4.21 -0.80
C VAL A 135 -8.93 4.80 -1.64
N TYR A 136 -8.93 4.61 -2.96
CA TYR A 136 -7.92 5.19 -3.83
C TYR A 136 -7.94 6.70 -3.79
N THR A 137 -9.12 7.32 -3.90
CA THR A 137 -9.28 8.78 -3.82
C THR A 137 -8.90 9.33 -2.45
N THR A 138 -9.04 8.54 -1.39
CA THR A 138 -8.54 8.88 -0.04
C THR A 138 -7.01 8.77 0.05
N ILE A 139 -6.41 7.67 -0.44
CA ILE A 139 -4.95 7.47 -0.42
C ILE A 139 -4.24 8.52 -1.27
N THR A 140 -4.75 8.82 -2.47
CA THR A 140 -4.20 9.85 -3.35
C THR A 140 -4.59 11.26 -2.94
N THR A 141 -5.37 11.41 -1.86
CA THR A 141 -5.84 12.70 -1.32
C THR A 141 -6.66 13.55 -2.32
N VAL A 142 -7.26 12.92 -3.33
CA VAL A 142 -8.10 13.59 -4.33
C VAL A 142 -9.49 13.92 -3.75
N GLY A 143 -10.14 12.94 -3.11
CA GLY A 143 -11.39 13.14 -2.37
C GLY A 143 -12.53 13.84 -3.13
N PHE A 144 -13.05 13.24 -4.20
CA PHE A 144 -14.13 13.85 -5.02
C PHE A 144 -15.44 14.13 -4.26
N GLY A 145 -15.71 13.43 -3.15
CA GLY A 145 -16.86 13.70 -2.29
C GLY A 145 -18.20 13.13 -2.78
N ASP A 146 -18.18 12.24 -3.76
CA ASP A 146 -19.32 11.48 -4.27
C ASP A 146 -19.70 10.29 -3.37
N VAL A 147 -18.72 9.68 -2.72
CA VAL A 147 -18.91 8.67 -1.65
C VAL A 147 -18.50 9.29 -0.32
N VAL A 148 -19.46 9.47 0.58
CA VAL A 148 -19.25 10.18 1.86
C VAL A 148 -19.67 9.35 3.07
N ALA A 149 -19.01 9.60 4.20
CA ALA A 149 -19.36 9.02 5.48
C ALA A 149 -20.61 9.69 6.07
N ASN A 150 -21.62 8.88 6.35
CA ASN A 150 -22.90 9.33 6.89
C ASN A 150 -23.02 9.04 8.38
N THR A 151 -22.45 7.92 8.82
CA THR A 151 -22.49 7.49 10.22
C THR A 151 -21.22 7.88 10.97
N THR A 152 -21.29 7.99 12.30
CA THR A 152 -20.12 8.27 13.14
C THR A 152 -19.02 7.21 12.95
N ALA A 153 -19.39 5.94 12.81
CA ALA A 153 -18.43 4.86 12.58
C ALA A 153 -17.69 5.01 11.23
N GLU A 154 -18.42 5.36 10.16
CA GLU A 154 -17.81 5.67 8.86
C GLU A 154 -16.87 6.89 8.95
N ARG A 155 -17.27 7.95 9.66
CA ARG A 155 -16.44 9.16 9.83
C ARG A 155 -15.13 8.87 10.55
N ILE A 156 -15.19 8.09 11.65
CA ILE A 156 -14.01 7.66 12.39
C ILE A 156 -13.09 6.84 11.47
N PHE A 157 -13.64 5.90 10.70
CA PHE A 157 -12.85 5.15 9.73
C PHE A 157 -12.20 6.05 8.67
N CYS A 158 -12.92 7.04 8.13
CA CYS A 158 -12.36 7.98 7.16
C CYS A 158 -11.17 8.74 7.70
N VAL A 159 -11.22 9.21 8.96
CA VAL A 159 -10.07 9.87 9.61
C VAL A 159 -8.85 8.94 9.63
N TRP A 160 -9.03 7.70 10.05
CA TRP A 160 -7.95 6.72 10.10
C TRP A 160 -7.42 6.32 8.72
N ALA A 161 -8.31 6.08 7.76
CA ALA A 161 -7.96 5.75 6.38
C ALA A 161 -7.20 6.89 5.71
N THR A 162 -7.54 8.15 6.03
CA THR A 162 -6.83 9.33 5.53
C THR A 162 -5.42 9.39 6.11
N VAL A 163 -5.24 9.23 7.42
CA VAL A 163 -3.90 9.24 8.06
C VAL A 163 -3.00 8.15 7.48
N LEU A 164 -3.51 6.92 7.36
CA LEU A 164 -2.76 5.81 6.77
C LEU A 164 -2.48 6.04 5.28
N GLY A 165 -3.46 6.55 4.54
CA GLY A 165 -3.35 6.89 3.13
C GLY A 165 -2.27 7.94 2.88
N SER A 166 -2.25 9.01 3.65
CA SER A 166 -1.23 10.07 3.56
C SER A 166 0.17 9.54 3.84
N PHE A 167 0.34 8.65 4.82
CA PHE A 167 1.63 8.01 5.09
C PHE A 167 2.10 7.17 3.89
N LEU A 168 1.22 6.33 3.34
CA LEU A 168 1.53 5.51 2.16
C LEU A 168 1.86 6.38 0.93
N PHE A 169 1.10 7.46 0.73
CA PHE A 169 1.33 8.41 -0.36
C PHE A 169 2.67 9.14 -0.22
N GLY A 170 3.04 9.55 0.99
CA GLY A 170 4.36 10.10 1.28
C GLY A 170 5.50 9.12 0.97
N VAL A 171 5.34 7.84 1.27
CA VAL A 171 6.32 6.78 0.92
C VAL A 171 6.42 6.60 -0.59
N LEU A 172 5.29 6.63 -1.33
CA LEU A 172 5.28 6.55 -2.79
C LEU A 172 6.07 7.69 -3.41
N ILE A 173 5.74 8.93 -3.05
CA ILE A 173 6.40 10.14 -3.57
C ILE A 173 7.88 10.14 -3.17
N GLY A 174 8.19 9.87 -1.90
CA GLY A 174 9.57 9.85 -1.40
C GLY A 174 10.45 8.75 -2.00
N SER A 175 9.87 7.79 -2.72
CA SER A 175 10.60 6.75 -3.42
C SER A 175 11.00 7.15 -4.84
N VAL A 176 10.32 8.13 -5.45
CA VAL A 176 10.62 8.60 -6.82
C VAL A 176 12.02 9.23 -6.92
N PRO A 177 12.43 10.18 -6.04
CA PRO A 177 13.77 10.77 -6.09
C PRO A 177 14.88 9.75 -5.89
N LYS A 178 14.66 8.70 -5.08
CA LYS A 178 15.66 7.64 -4.84
C LYS A 178 15.97 6.83 -6.09
N ILE A 179 15.02 6.75 -7.03
CA ILE A 179 15.19 6.09 -8.32
C ILE A 179 15.88 7.05 -9.30
N MET A 180 15.47 8.32 -9.32
CA MET A 180 16.00 9.35 -10.22
C MET A 180 17.46 9.74 -9.88
N ASN A 181 17.78 10.00 -8.61
CA ASN A 181 19.11 10.45 -8.20
C ASN A 181 20.21 9.47 -8.61
N ARG A 182 19.94 8.17 -8.65
CA ARG A 182 20.91 7.17 -9.14
C ARG A 182 21.15 7.24 -10.65
N GLN A 183 20.17 7.67 -11.43
CA GLN A 183 20.38 7.94 -12.86
C GLN A 183 21.18 9.24 -13.05
N THR A 184 20.86 10.26 -12.25
CA THR A 184 21.55 11.54 -12.30
C THR A 184 23.00 11.42 -11.84
N GLU A 185 23.32 10.62 -10.81
CA GLU A 185 24.70 10.39 -10.34
C GLU A 185 25.59 9.74 -11.40
N ALA A 186 25.06 8.79 -12.17
CA ALA A 186 25.82 8.16 -13.25
C ALA A 186 26.09 9.16 -14.38
N CYS A 187 25.05 9.87 -14.83
CA CYS A 187 25.17 10.91 -15.86
C CYS A 187 26.09 12.05 -15.40
N SER A 188 25.95 12.53 -14.16
CA SER A 188 26.75 13.64 -13.62
C SER A 188 28.23 13.29 -13.53
N ARG A 189 28.59 12.01 -13.25
CA ARG A 189 29.98 11.55 -13.26
C ARG A 189 30.57 11.56 -14.66
N TYR A 190 29.81 11.14 -15.68
CA TYR A 190 30.25 11.22 -17.07
C TYR A 190 30.45 12.69 -17.49
N THR A 191 29.49 13.56 -17.18
CA THR A 191 29.61 15.00 -17.51
C THR A 191 30.75 15.67 -16.75
N ALA A 192 31.04 15.26 -15.51
CA ALA A 192 32.17 15.76 -14.74
C ALA A 192 33.52 15.32 -15.35
N LEU A 193 33.62 14.06 -15.80
CA LEU A 193 34.83 13.57 -16.47
C LEU A 193 35.06 14.32 -17.79
N GLU A 194 34.02 14.54 -18.60
CA GLU A 194 34.13 15.31 -19.83
C GLU A 194 34.61 16.75 -19.59
N ARG A 195 34.13 17.39 -18.52
CA ARG A 195 34.62 18.72 -18.11
C ARG A 195 36.10 18.70 -17.79
N ASN A 196 36.53 17.77 -16.94
CA ASN A 196 37.94 17.67 -16.52
C ASN A 196 38.88 17.41 -17.71
N VAL A 197 38.45 16.58 -18.67
CA VAL A 197 39.24 16.31 -19.90
C VAL A 197 39.35 17.57 -20.77
N LYS A 198 38.27 18.34 -20.93
CA LYS A 198 38.30 19.59 -21.69
C LYS A 198 39.20 20.65 -21.05
N GLU A 199 39.15 20.79 -19.72
CA GLU A 199 40.05 21.70 -18.99
C GLU A 199 41.52 21.31 -19.20
N TYR A 200 41.86 20.03 -19.07
CA TYR A 200 43.24 19.56 -19.26
C TYR A 200 43.78 19.84 -20.68
N LEU A 201 42.96 19.62 -21.71
CA LEU A 201 43.34 19.88 -23.10
C LEU A 201 43.55 21.38 -23.35
N HIS A 202 42.67 22.23 -22.82
CA HIS A 202 42.78 23.68 -22.96
C HIS A 202 44.05 24.23 -22.28
N GLU A 203 44.41 23.71 -21.10
CA GLU A 203 45.66 24.09 -20.42
C GLU A 203 46.91 23.69 -21.22
N HIS A 204 46.93 22.49 -21.82
CA HIS A 204 48.07 22.04 -22.62
C HIS A 204 48.18 22.73 -23.99
N GLU A 205 47.07 22.99 -24.69
CA GLU A 205 47.10 23.79 -25.93
C GLU A 205 47.57 25.23 -25.67
N ALA A 206 47.11 25.86 -24.59
CA ALA A 206 47.56 27.20 -24.20
C ALA A 206 49.06 27.22 -23.86
N SER A 207 49.59 26.13 -23.29
CA SER A 207 51.02 25.99 -22.97
C SER A 207 51.90 25.83 -24.22
N LEU A 208 51.40 25.13 -25.25
CA LEU A 208 52.10 24.94 -26.53
C LEU A 208 52.14 26.20 -27.40
N LEU A 209 51.17 27.11 -27.26
CA LEU A 209 51.13 28.38 -28.00
C LEU A 209 52.04 29.48 -27.42
N LEU A 210 52.62 29.27 -26.24
CA LEU A 210 53.51 30.22 -25.56
C LEU A 210 55.02 29.92 -25.76
N LEU A 211 55.35 28.87 -26.52
CA LEU A 211 56.70 28.50 -26.95
C LEU A 211 56.90 28.83 -28.43
#